data_AF-A0A948B2K2-F1
#
_entry.id   AF-A0A948B2K2-F1
#
_cell.length_a   1.000
_cell.length_b   1.000
_cell.length_c   1.000
_cell.angle_alpha   90.00
_cell.angle_beta   90.00
_cell.angle_gamma   90.00
#
_symmetry.space_group_name_H-M   'P 1'
#
loop_
_entity.id
_entity.type
_entity.pdbx_description
1 polymer ?
#
loop_
_entity_poly.entity_id
_entity_poly.type
_entity_poly.pdbx_seq_one_letter_code
_entity_poly.pdbx_strand_id
1 'polypeptide(L)'
;MKKWMTLILLAACGVALPARAGIDLVTLPERDSVQLTIYNSADLTLVREVRKLTLQKGLNKLSFGWANTLIDPTSLRLRAVDRPDAVELLDVSYPPRLNSQAVWTVRSKIEGEVLVEITFFTSGISWRAFYMATLSQDEKDMLLEGYVRVTNNSGEDYADAQTRMIVGVVNLLDEIAELARRKEPYGRPYPPMVNAPMAMRKAGREMPAAFAGAMDFAEEAAPKEIVKEGLSEYFLYTIPGTETILNQWSKRLPSFKPVRVPVVNLFRYDEERYGPTTMRLLYFHNDEKHNLGETPLPDGFFKVYRAVDKEEHLSYEGATPIKYIPVEQEAELNLGPARGVKVEPKLLKIQTDHYMFNGTNGNISGYDQAENWTLEVNNYRDIPVRVEILRMLRHQYADEIKPSGELASFEKLDLQRLKFVVELPPNTKKEITYQIVYHEGERRERR
;
A
#
# COMPACT_ATOMS: atom_id res chain seq x y z
N MET A 1 39.87 51.40 89.05
CA MET A 1 38.59 50.66 89.16
C MET A 1 38.02 50.53 87.75
N LYS A 2 38.07 49.34 87.13
CA LYS A 2 36.92 48.43 86.85
C LYS A 2 35.78 49.20 86.11
N LYS A 3 35.37 48.89 84.87
CA LYS A 3 35.31 47.60 84.13
C LYS A 3 35.42 47.82 82.61
N TRP A 4 36.10 46.88 81.95
CA TRP A 4 36.00 46.58 80.53
C TRP A 4 34.66 45.92 80.19
N MET A 5 34.11 46.21 79.01
CA MET A 5 33.36 45.22 78.25
C MET A 5 33.52 45.49 76.75
N THR A 6 34.25 44.58 76.11
CA THR A 6 34.60 44.51 74.69
C THR A 6 33.41 43.96 73.91
N LEU A 7 32.97 44.64 72.85
CA LEU A 7 31.99 44.11 71.91
C LEU A 7 32.73 43.52 70.70
N ILE A 8 32.67 42.20 70.53
CA ILE A 8 33.23 41.45 69.41
C ILE A 8 32.21 41.51 68.26
N LEU A 9 32.58 42.16 67.15
CA LEU A 9 31.82 42.10 65.89
C LEU A 9 32.26 40.85 65.13
N LEU A 10 31.36 39.86 65.03
CA LEU A 10 31.56 38.64 64.25
C LEU A 10 31.34 38.97 62.75
N ALA A 11 32.42 39.06 61.98
CA ALA A 11 32.35 39.14 60.52
C ALA A 11 32.07 37.73 59.95
N ALA A 12 30.81 37.43 59.67
CA ALA A 12 30.41 36.24 58.94
C ALA A 12 30.66 36.48 57.43
N CYS A 13 31.79 35.98 56.92
CA CYS A 13 32.00 35.80 55.48
C CYS A 13 31.01 34.77 54.94
N GLY A 14 29.90 35.24 54.38
CA GLY A 14 29.02 34.41 53.57
C GLY A 14 29.74 34.04 52.27
N VAL A 15 30.18 32.78 52.16
CA VAL A 15 30.53 32.19 50.88
C VAL A 15 29.22 32.03 50.10
N ALA A 16 28.95 32.98 49.21
CA ALA A 16 27.89 32.85 48.22
C ALA A 16 28.29 31.74 47.24
N LEU A 17 27.80 30.52 47.48
CA LEU A 17 27.75 29.49 46.44
C LEU A 17 26.97 30.09 45.27
N PRO A 18 27.47 30.04 44.02
CA PRO A 18 26.66 30.42 42.88
C PRO A 18 25.48 29.46 42.84
N ALA A 19 24.28 29.98 43.11
CA ALA A 19 23.05 29.28 42.78
C ALA A 19 23.12 28.99 41.28
N ARG A 20 23.31 27.71 40.92
CA ARG A 20 23.21 27.28 39.53
C ARG A 20 21.80 27.65 39.07
N ALA A 21 21.77 28.60 38.15
CA ALA A 21 20.58 29.22 37.59
C ALA A 21 19.54 28.17 37.18
N GLY A 22 18.27 28.58 37.34
CA GLY A 22 17.11 27.75 37.04
C GLY A 22 17.21 27.11 35.67
N ILE A 23 16.96 25.81 35.64
CA ILE A 23 16.81 25.08 34.40
C ILE A 23 15.49 25.54 33.79
N ASP A 24 15.58 26.47 32.82
CA ASP A 24 14.40 27.02 32.16
C ASP A 24 13.76 25.93 31.30
N LEU A 25 12.50 25.61 31.59
CA LEU A 25 11.75 24.62 30.82
C LEU A 25 11.12 25.34 29.63
N VAL A 26 11.75 25.19 28.46
CA VAL A 26 11.26 25.86 27.25
C VAL A 26 10.27 24.95 26.53
N THR A 27 9.03 25.43 26.36
CA THR A 27 8.06 24.87 25.42
C THR A 27 8.51 25.16 23.99
N LEU A 28 8.50 24.16 23.12
CA LEU A 28 8.97 24.37 21.75
C LEU A 28 8.08 25.37 20.98
N PRO A 29 8.67 26.27 20.16
CA PRO A 29 7.95 27.21 19.31
C PRO A 29 7.28 26.49 18.13
N GLU A 30 6.55 27.23 17.30
CA GLU A 30 5.97 26.71 16.07
C GLU A 30 7.03 26.13 15.12
N ARG A 31 6.59 25.22 14.25
CA ARG A 31 7.43 24.55 13.25
C ARG A 31 7.69 25.45 12.06
N ASP A 32 8.94 25.46 11.59
CA ASP A 32 9.35 26.16 10.36
C ASP A 32 8.97 25.35 9.11
N SER A 33 9.08 24.02 9.19
CA SER A 33 8.69 23.11 8.11
C SER A 33 8.34 21.74 8.66
N VAL A 34 7.52 21.02 7.90
CA VAL A 34 7.17 19.63 8.22
C VAL A 34 7.10 18.78 6.96
N GLN A 35 7.55 17.55 7.10
CA GLN A 35 7.51 16.52 6.09
C GLN A 35 6.82 15.28 6.66
N LEU A 36 5.85 14.78 5.91
CA LEU A 36 5.11 13.57 6.21
C LEU A 36 5.54 12.48 5.23
N THR A 37 5.97 11.33 5.72
CA THR A 37 6.17 10.13 4.88
C THR A 37 5.20 9.05 5.34
N ILE A 38 4.21 8.72 4.51
CA ILE A 38 3.06 7.90 4.89
C ILE A 38 3.24 6.46 4.39
N TYR A 39 3.08 5.51 5.30
CA TYR A 39 3.22 4.06 5.13
C TYR A 39 1.87 3.38 5.43
N ASN A 40 1.06 3.14 4.38
CA ASN A 40 -0.29 2.61 4.55
C ASN A 40 -0.34 1.22 5.20
N SER A 41 0.64 0.36 4.93
CA SER A 41 0.58 -1.06 5.34
C SER A 41 0.64 -1.26 6.86
N ALA A 42 1.10 -0.26 7.61
CA ALA A 42 1.28 -0.34 9.07
C ALA A 42 0.61 0.81 9.84
N ASP A 43 -0.29 1.58 9.19
CA ASP A 43 -0.86 2.83 9.75
C ASP A 43 0.24 3.71 10.39
N LEU A 44 1.32 3.88 9.64
CA LEU A 44 2.55 4.51 10.10
C LEU A 44 2.85 5.74 9.27
N THR A 45 3.17 6.86 9.90
CA THR A 45 3.68 8.05 9.23
C THR A 45 4.91 8.56 9.96
N LEU A 46 6.02 8.67 9.24
CA LEU A 46 7.21 9.36 9.73
C LEU A 46 7.00 10.86 9.56
N VAL A 47 6.99 11.57 10.68
CA VAL A 47 6.98 13.03 10.73
C VAL A 47 8.40 13.50 10.97
N ARG A 48 8.86 14.41 10.13
CA ARG A 48 10.09 15.17 10.31
C ARG A 48 9.72 16.64 10.32
N GLU A 49 9.96 17.32 11.42
CA GLU A 49 9.71 18.75 11.56
C GLU A 49 11.00 19.48 11.93
N VAL A 50 11.14 20.71 11.45
CA VAL A 50 12.27 21.59 11.77
C VAL A 50 11.75 22.77 12.56
N ARG A 51 12.46 23.12 13.64
CA ARG A 51 12.14 24.27 14.50
C ARG A 51 13.40 25.06 14.83
N LYS A 52 13.27 26.37 15.03
CA LYS A 52 14.33 27.20 15.63
C LYS A 52 14.18 27.21 17.14
N LEU A 53 15.18 26.73 17.86
CA LEU A 53 15.22 26.79 19.32
C LEU A 53 16.28 27.79 19.77
N THR A 54 15.92 28.65 20.71
CA THR A 54 16.91 29.47 21.42
C THR A 54 17.47 28.65 22.58
N LEU A 55 18.76 28.33 22.53
CA LEU A 55 19.46 27.58 23.57
C LEU A 55 20.39 28.49 24.36
N GLN A 56 20.45 28.27 25.66
CA GLN A 56 21.43 28.87 26.55
C GLN A 56 22.71 28.03 26.56
N LYS A 57 23.87 28.66 26.75
CA LYS A 57 25.12 27.92 26.93
C LYS A 57 25.05 27.10 28.21
N GLY A 58 25.35 25.80 28.11
CA GLY A 58 25.23 24.85 29.23
C GLY A 58 24.02 23.92 29.08
N LEU A 59 23.38 23.58 30.19
CA LEU A 59 22.26 22.63 30.22
C LEU A 59 20.93 23.34 29.93
N ASN A 60 20.14 22.75 29.04
CA ASN A 60 18.79 23.19 28.66
C ASN A 60 17.83 22.02 28.85
N LYS A 61 16.61 22.28 29.34
CA LYS A 61 15.52 21.30 29.33
C LYS A 61 14.44 21.75 28.35
N LEU A 62 14.16 20.91 27.38
CA LEU A 62 13.22 21.19 26.31
C LEU A 62 12.00 20.30 26.51
N SER A 63 10.80 20.90 26.54
CA SER A 63 9.56 20.17 26.74
C SER A 63 8.75 20.06 25.45
N PHE A 64 8.57 18.83 24.97
CA PHE A 64 7.75 18.52 23.81
C PHE A 64 6.49 17.79 24.25
N GLY A 65 5.33 18.40 24.02
CA GLY A 65 4.03 17.83 24.36
C GLY A 65 3.18 17.62 23.12
N TRP A 66 2.42 16.53 23.09
CA TRP A 66 1.51 16.18 21.99
C TRP A 66 0.13 15.78 22.54
N ALA A 67 -0.73 16.78 22.75
CA ALA A 67 -2.05 16.51 23.30
C ALA A 67 -2.98 15.92 22.23
N ASN A 68 -3.40 14.67 22.42
CA ASN A 68 -4.31 13.93 21.53
C ASN A 68 -3.75 13.56 20.16
N THR A 69 -2.45 13.76 19.92
CA THR A 69 -1.78 13.23 18.72
C THR A 69 -1.36 11.78 18.95
N LEU A 70 -1.57 10.92 17.96
CA LEU A 70 -1.21 9.50 17.98
C LEU A 70 0.29 9.32 17.70
N ILE A 71 1.16 9.91 18.53
CA ILE A 71 2.63 9.77 18.41
C ILE A 71 3.08 8.52 19.16
N ASP A 72 3.96 7.72 18.55
CA ASP A 72 4.74 6.71 19.26
C ASP A 72 5.89 7.41 20.03
N PRO A 73 5.82 7.49 21.37
CA PRO A 73 6.84 8.17 22.15
C PRO A 73 8.22 7.54 21.99
N THR A 74 8.32 6.22 21.75
CA THR A 74 9.63 5.55 21.64
C THR A 74 10.41 5.91 20.39
N SER A 75 9.71 6.45 19.39
CA SER A 75 10.29 6.88 18.11
C SER A 75 10.87 8.30 18.14
N LEU A 76 10.57 9.06 19.19
CA LEU A 76 10.85 10.49 19.27
C LEU A 76 12.36 10.78 19.34
N ARG A 77 12.86 11.57 18.39
CA ARG A 77 14.28 11.95 18.27
C ARG A 77 14.41 13.46 18.07
N LEU A 78 15.44 14.06 18.65
CA LEU A 78 15.83 15.45 18.44
C LEU A 78 17.29 15.52 18.01
N ARG A 79 17.59 16.33 16.99
CA ARG A 79 18.95 16.57 16.51
C ARG A 79 19.13 18.02 16.08
N ALA A 80 20.28 18.63 16.38
CA ALA A 80 20.65 19.92 15.80
C ALA A 80 21.14 19.75 14.35
N VAL A 81 20.61 20.57 13.43
CA VAL A 81 20.84 20.47 11.98
C VAL A 81 21.97 21.38 11.52
N ASP A 82 21.96 22.65 11.95
CA ASP A 82 22.92 23.66 11.51
C ASP A 82 24.21 23.67 12.35
N ARG A 83 24.14 23.24 13.61
CA ARG A 83 25.29 23.19 14.54
C ARG A 83 25.36 21.88 15.34
N PRO A 84 25.49 20.72 14.67
CA PRO A 84 25.44 19.40 15.32
C PRO A 84 26.50 19.22 16.42
N ASP A 85 27.72 19.76 16.23
CA ASP A 85 28.82 19.61 17.18
C ASP A 85 28.68 20.52 18.43
N ALA A 86 27.79 21.51 18.35
CA ALA A 86 27.57 22.47 19.42
C ALA A 86 26.48 22.02 20.40
N VAL A 87 25.62 21.08 20.02
CA VAL A 87 24.43 20.67 20.77
C VAL A 87 24.45 19.16 21.00
N GLU A 88 24.66 18.77 22.24
CA GLU A 88 24.73 17.37 22.68
C GLU A 88 23.42 16.99 23.37
N LEU A 89 22.68 16.02 22.81
CA LEU A 89 21.53 15.41 23.47
C LEU A 89 22.03 14.44 24.54
N LEU A 90 21.71 14.71 25.81
CA LEU A 90 22.15 13.88 26.93
C LEU A 90 21.15 12.78 27.25
N ASP A 91 19.87 13.13 27.35
CA ASP A 91 18.79 12.18 27.62
C ASP A 91 17.44 12.65 27.08
N VAL A 92 16.51 11.69 27.03
CA VAL A 92 15.07 11.92 26.92
C VAL A 92 14.39 11.26 28.10
N SER A 93 13.51 11.99 28.78
CA SER A 93 12.73 11.48 29.90
C SER A 93 11.25 11.72 29.68
N TYR A 94 10.43 10.78 30.16
CA TYR A 94 8.97 10.84 30.08
C TYR A 94 8.42 11.00 31.51
N PRO A 95 7.92 12.19 31.87
CA PRO A 95 7.46 12.42 33.23
C PRO A 95 6.34 11.46 33.64
N PRO A 96 6.35 10.94 34.88
CA PRO A 96 5.30 10.02 35.32
C PRO A 96 3.95 10.72 35.29
N ARG A 97 2.91 10.01 34.82
CA ARG A 97 1.51 10.48 34.68
C ARG A 97 1.26 11.47 33.53
N LEU A 98 2.29 11.87 32.78
CA LEU A 98 2.17 12.70 31.59
C LEU A 98 2.50 11.86 30.35
N ASN A 99 1.50 11.16 29.83
CA ASN A 99 1.69 10.16 28.75
C ASN A 99 1.94 10.80 27.37
N SER A 100 1.84 12.13 27.28
CA SER A 100 1.90 12.92 26.05
C SER A 100 2.96 14.02 26.13
N GLN A 101 4.05 13.75 26.86
CA GLN A 101 5.12 14.72 27.06
C GLN A 101 6.48 14.04 27.16
N ALA A 102 7.45 14.58 26.44
CA ALA A 102 8.87 14.27 26.55
C ALA A 102 9.63 15.50 27.05
N VAL A 103 10.65 15.25 27.87
CA VAL A 103 11.59 16.27 28.31
C VAL A 103 12.99 15.84 27.87
N TRP A 104 13.58 16.59 26.95
CA TRP A 104 14.96 16.40 26.53
C TRP A 104 15.90 17.22 27.39
N THR A 105 16.97 16.60 27.87
CA THR A 105 18.09 17.33 28.45
C THR A 105 19.17 17.49 27.40
N VAL A 106 19.49 18.74 27.07
CA VAL A 106 20.44 19.09 26.00
C VAL A 106 21.55 19.97 26.57
N ARG A 107 22.80 19.68 26.20
CA ARG A 107 23.94 20.54 26.50
C ARG A 107 24.33 21.34 25.25
N SER A 108 24.29 22.66 25.34
CA SER A 108 24.76 23.56 24.29
C SER A 108 26.12 24.17 24.65
N LYS A 109 27.05 24.18 23.69
CA LYS A 109 28.35 24.89 23.80
C LYS A 109 28.21 26.39 23.51
N ILE A 110 27.08 26.79 22.93
CA ILE A 110 26.80 28.16 22.45
C ILE A 110 25.52 28.70 23.10
N GLU A 111 25.35 30.01 23.01
CA GLU A 111 24.10 30.70 23.30
C GLU A 111 23.53 31.25 21.99
N GLY A 112 22.22 31.12 21.78
CA GLY A 112 21.52 31.65 20.61
C GLY A 112 20.61 30.63 19.90
N GLU A 113 20.13 31.01 18.73
CA GLU A 113 19.25 30.18 17.90
C GLU A 113 20.00 29.01 17.26
N VAL A 114 19.35 27.84 17.30
CA VAL A 114 19.80 26.60 16.68
C VAL A 114 18.63 25.97 15.95
N LEU A 115 18.85 25.51 14.72
CA LEU A 115 17.86 24.74 13.98
C LEU A 115 17.90 23.30 14.46
N VAL A 116 16.77 22.81 14.97
CA VAL A 116 16.63 21.41 15.37
C VAL A 116 15.63 20.70 14.48
N GLU A 117 15.92 19.44 14.21
CA GLU A 117 15.03 18.49 13.58
C GLU A 117 14.46 17.57 14.66
N ILE A 118 13.15 17.46 14.67
CA ILE A 118 12.42 16.51 15.51
C ILE A 118 11.79 15.47 14.58
N THR A 119 12.04 14.21 14.89
CA THR A 119 11.54 13.09 14.11
C THR A 119 10.76 12.14 15.01
N PHE A 120 9.57 11.73 14.59
CA PHE A 120 8.74 10.78 15.30
C PHE A 120 7.80 10.04 14.33
N PHE A 121 7.29 8.91 14.79
CA PHE A 121 6.22 8.18 14.13
C PHE A 121 4.87 8.58 14.71
N THR A 122 3.89 8.73 13.83
CA THR A 122 2.49 8.92 14.17
C THR A 122 1.61 7.95 13.40
N SER A 123 0.42 7.63 13.93
CA SER A 123 -0.61 6.87 13.24
C SER A 123 -1.84 7.72 12.90
N GLY A 124 -2.77 7.15 12.12
CA GLY A 124 -4.01 7.83 11.75
C GLY A 124 -3.93 8.67 10.48
N ILE A 125 -2.80 8.65 9.75
CA ILE A 125 -2.68 9.30 8.43
C ILE A 125 -2.57 8.21 7.37
N SER A 126 -3.44 8.28 6.37
CA SER A 126 -3.48 7.33 5.26
C SER A 126 -3.60 8.05 3.93
N TRP A 127 -3.17 7.39 2.86
CA TRP A 127 -3.33 7.92 1.51
C TRP A 127 -3.93 6.87 0.57
N ARG A 128 -4.57 7.29 -0.54
CA ARG A 128 -5.03 6.39 -1.60
C ARG A 128 -4.92 7.06 -2.96
N ALA A 129 -4.45 6.35 -3.98
CA ALA A 129 -4.46 6.84 -5.35
C ALA A 129 -5.82 6.62 -6.02
N PHE A 130 -6.22 7.61 -6.81
CA PHE A 130 -7.42 7.62 -7.64
C PHE A 130 -7.05 8.15 -9.02
N TYR A 131 -7.48 7.45 -10.06
CA TYR A 131 -7.19 7.81 -11.44
C TYR A 131 -8.50 8.05 -12.18
N MET A 132 -8.57 9.17 -12.88
CA MET A 132 -9.67 9.48 -13.79
C MET A 132 -9.13 9.38 -15.21
N ALA A 133 -9.74 8.51 -16.01
CA ALA A 133 -9.41 8.35 -17.42
C ALA A 133 -10.61 8.77 -18.26
N THR A 134 -10.40 9.71 -19.17
CA THR A 134 -11.42 10.16 -20.12
C THR A 134 -11.00 9.74 -21.52
N LEU A 135 -11.67 8.73 -22.06
CA LEU A 135 -11.47 8.24 -23.41
C LEU A 135 -11.95 9.26 -24.45
N SER A 136 -11.16 9.38 -25.51
CA SER A 136 -11.54 10.00 -26.78
C SER A 136 -12.76 9.32 -27.41
N GLN A 137 -13.43 10.02 -28.33
CA GLN A 137 -14.63 9.51 -28.99
C GLN A 137 -14.36 8.24 -29.80
N ASP A 138 -13.17 8.11 -30.39
CA ASP A 138 -12.69 6.93 -31.13
C ASP A 138 -12.00 5.88 -30.24
N GLU A 139 -11.90 6.15 -28.93
CA GLU A 139 -11.34 5.27 -27.91
C GLU A 139 -9.89 4.83 -28.15
N LYS A 140 -9.10 5.63 -28.87
CA LYS A 140 -7.67 5.35 -29.13
C LYS A 140 -6.73 6.03 -28.16
N ASP A 141 -7.18 7.13 -27.57
CA ASP A 141 -6.45 7.87 -26.55
C ASP A 141 -7.33 8.04 -25.30
N MET A 142 -6.68 8.12 -24.14
CA MET A 142 -7.29 8.62 -22.90
C MET A 142 -6.55 9.85 -22.39
N LEU A 143 -7.29 10.82 -21.83
CA LEU A 143 -6.73 11.79 -20.90
C LEU A 143 -6.71 11.16 -19.51
N LEU A 144 -5.52 10.92 -18.97
CA LEU A 144 -5.31 10.34 -17.65
C LEU A 144 -4.95 11.43 -16.64
N GLU A 145 -5.69 11.47 -15.54
CA GLU A 145 -5.46 12.32 -14.40
C GLU A 145 -5.26 11.47 -13.14
N GLY A 146 -4.17 11.70 -12.42
CA GLY A 146 -3.86 11.02 -11.17
C GLY A 146 -4.05 11.93 -9.97
N TYR A 147 -4.74 11.42 -8.95
CA TYR A 147 -4.96 12.10 -7.69
C TYR A 147 -4.57 11.21 -6.52
N VAL A 148 -4.07 11.82 -5.46
CA VAL A 148 -3.86 11.18 -4.18
C VAL A 148 -4.78 11.82 -3.17
N ARG A 149 -5.57 11.01 -2.47
CA ARG A 149 -6.33 11.49 -1.32
C ARG A 149 -5.57 11.15 -0.05
N VAL A 150 -5.15 12.18 0.70
CA VAL A 150 -4.57 12.05 2.04
C VAL A 150 -5.68 12.30 3.06
N THR A 151 -5.86 11.37 3.98
CA THR A 151 -6.81 11.47 5.09
C THR A 151 -6.03 11.52 6.40
N ASN A 152 -6.23 12.55 7.21
CA ASN A 152 -5.54 12.74 8.48
C ASN A 152 -6.52 12.64 9.64
N ASN A 153 -6.32 11.64 10.49
CA ASN A 153 -6.99 11.42 11.76
C ASN A 153 -5.97 11.25 12.90
N SER A 154 -4.76 11.81 12.74
CA SER A 154 -3.67 11.67 13.71
C SER A 154 -3.88 12.44 15.01
N GLY A 155 -4.85 13.37 15.03
CA GLY A 155 -5.06 14.28 16.15
C GLY A 155 -4.39 15.65 15.98
N GLU A 156 -3.56 15.83 14.95
CA GLU A 156 -2.83 17.07 14.71
C GLU A 156 -2.97 17.58 13.28
N ASP A 157 -3.07 18.91 13.12
CA ASP A 157 -3.00 19.58 11.83
C ASP A 157 -1.53 19.70 11.40
N TYR A 158 -1.23 19.46 10.13
CA TYR A 158 0.11 19.69 9.57
C TYR A 158 0.04 20.80 8.53
N ALA A 159 0.44 22.01 8.92
CA ALA A 159 0.48 23.18 8.04
C ALA A 159 1.67 23.08 7.07
N ASP A 160 1.44 23.44 5.80
CA ASP A 160 2.46 23.51 4.74
C ASP A 160 3.38 22.27 4.68
N ALA A 161 2.76 21.09 4.79
CA ALA A 161 3.49 19.83 4.86
C ALA A 161 3.96 19.37 3.48
N GLN A 162 5.24 19.03 3.36
CA GLN A 162 5.71 18.22 2.24
C GLN A 162 5.23 16.78 2.43
N THR A 163 4.39 16.28 1.54
CA THR A 163 3.84 14.93 1.65
C THR A 163 4.56 13.95 0.74
N ARG A 164 5.00 12.85 1.33
CA ARG A 164 5.64 11.71 0.68
C ARG A 164 4.87 10.44 1.03
N MET A 165 4.86 9.51 0.10
CA MET A 165 4.13 8.26 0.21
C MET A 165 5.05 7.13 -0.19
N ILE A 166 4.90 6.01 0.50
CA ILE A 166 5.57 4.78 0.11
C ILE A 166 4.57 3.87 -0.59
N VAL A 167 4.97 3.40 -1.77
CA VAL A 167 4.24 2.43 -2.58
C VAL A 167 4.86 1.05 -2.35
N GLY A 168 4.01 0.05 -2.11
CA GLY A 168 4.41 -1.33 -1.84
C GLY A 168 4.03 -1.83 -0.43
N VAL A 169 4.22 -3.13 -0.20
CA VAL A 169 3.95 -3.77 1.10
C VAL A 169 5.16 -3.56 2.00
N VAL A 170 5.00 -2.75 3.05
CA VAL A 170 6.05 -2.58 4.05
C VAL A 170 5.93 -3.69 5.08
N ASN A 171 6.93 -4.56 5.16
CA ASN A 171 7.10 -5.52 6.24
C ASN A 171 7.68 -4.79 7.45
N LEU A 172 6.88 -3.94 8.08
CA LEU A 172 7.19 -3.44 9.41
C LEU A 172 6.82 -4.55 10.38
N LEU A 173 7.83 -5.15 11.01
CA LEU A 173 7.65 -6.19 12.03
C LEU A 173 7.00 -5.64 13.33
N ASP A 174 6.76 -4.33 13.40
CA ASP A 174 6.26 -3.64 14.58
C ASP A 174 4.90 -2.98 14.32
N GLU A 175 3.91 -3.31 15.16
CA GLU A 175 2.57 -2.72 15.15
C GLU A 175 2.58 -1.29 15.74
N ILE A 176 3.07 -0.30 14.98
CA ILE A 176 3.22 1.08 15.47
C ILE A 176 1.88 1.69 15.93
N ALA A 177 0.76 1.31 15.31
CA ALA A 177 -0.57 1.73 15.77
C ALA A 177 -0.86 1.29 17.22
N GLU A 178 -0.36 0.12 17.64
CA GLU A 178 -0.41 -0.28 19.05
C GLU A 178 0.56 0.56 19.89
N LEU A 179 1.79 0.78 19.42
CA LEU A 179 2.81 1.58 20.14
C LEU A 179 2.32 3.00 20.42
N ALA A 180 1.74 3.67 19.42
CA ALA A 180 1.18 5.02 19.54
C ALA A 180 -0.01 5.11 20.51
N ARG A 181 -0.69 3.99 20.77
CA ARG A 181 -1.81 3.89 21.74
C ARG A 181 -1.37 3.45 23.13
N ARG A 182 -0.08 3.10 23.32
CA ARG A 182 0.42 2.68 24.63
C ARG A 182 0.37 3.83 25.62
N LYS A 183 -0.01 3.49 26.86
CA LYS A 183 0.02 4.43 27.98
C LYS A 183 1.44 4.77 28.43
N GLU A 184 2.36 3.83 28.30
CA GLU A 184 3.76 3.96 28.74
C GLU A 184 4.71 3.68 27.57
N PRO A 185 5.75 4.51 27.32
CA PRO A 185 6.63 4.38 26.17
C PRO A 185 7.39 3.05 26.15
N TYR A 186 7.97 2.69 27.29
CA TYR A 186 8.62 1.40 27.49
C TYR A 186 7.72 0.57 28.41
N GLY A 187 7.57 -0.73 28.13
CA GLY A 187 6.73 -1.61 28.95
C GLY A 187 7.06 -1.51 30.44
N ARG A 188 6.11 -1.86 31.31
CA ARG A 188 6.32 -1.78 32.76
C ARG A 188 7.48 -2.68 33.17
N PRO A 189 8.47 -2.18 33.94
CA PRO A 189 9.55 -3.03 34.47
C PRO A 189 9.05 -4.08 35.48
N TYR A 190 7.80 -3.97 35.94
CA TYR A 190 7.16 -4.96 36.82
C TYR A 190 5.90 -5.53 36.16
N PRO A 191 5.66 -6.85 36.27
CA PRO A 191 4.40 -7.45 35.86
C PRO A 191 3.23 -6.77 36.61
N PRO A 192 2.05 -6.65 36.00
CA PRO A 192 0.87 -6.21 36.74
C PRO A 192 0.68 -7.14 37.95
N MET A 193 0.60 -6.57 39.15
CA MET A 193 0.27 -7.34 40.35
C MET A 193 -1.12 -7.93 40.18
N VAL A 194 -1.18 -9.20 39.78
CA VAL A 194 -2.41 -9.98 39.81
C VAL A 194 -2.67 -10.24 41.29
N ASN A 195 -3.71 -9.61 41.84
CA ASN A 195 -4.14 -9.88 43.21
C ASN A 195 -4.68 -11.31 43.27
N ALA A 196 -3.82 -12.29 43.55
CA ALA A 196 -4.26 -13.63 43.88
C ALA A 196 -4.96 -13.58 45.25
N PRO A 197 -6.16 -14.17 45.40
CA PRO A 197 -6.85 -14.18 46.68
C PRO A 197 -6.04 -14.98 47.71
N MET A 198 -5.68 -14.35 48.83
CA MET A 198 -4.96 -14.99 49.93
C MET A 198 -5.83 -16.06 50.59
N ALA A 199 -5.58 -17.33 50.26
CA ALA A 199 -6.03 -18.45 51.08
C ALA A 199 -5.06 -18.65 52.26
N MET A 200 -5.50 -18.31 53.46
CA MET A 200 -4.84 -18.68 54.72
C MET A 200 -4.73 -20.21 54.83
N ARG A 201 -3.52 -20.76 54.96
CA ARG A 201 -3.30 -22.07 55.60
C ARG A 201 -2.20 -21.99 56.65
N LYS A 202 -2.58 -22.45 57.84
CA LYS A 202 -1.78 -22.60 59.07
C LYS A 202 -0.61 -23.57 58.88
N ALA A 203 0.39 -23.35 59.73
CA ALA A 203 1.68 -24.01 59.88
C ALA A 203 1.66 -25.55 59.94
N GLY A 204 2.73 -26.16 59.41
CA GLY A 204 3.13 -27.52 59.76
C GLY A 204 3.93 -28.26 58.69
N ARG A 205 5.26 -28.09 58.74
CA ARG A 205 6.32 -29.01 58.26
C ARG A 205 6.50 -29.33 56.76
N GLU A 206 7.79 -29.22 56.41
CA GLU A 206 8.58 -29.96 55.40
C GLU A 206 8.43 -29.55 53.92
N MET A 207 9.40 -28.72 53.50
CA MET A 207 9.75 -28.43 52.11
C MET A 207 10.25 -29.72 51.42
N PRO A 208 9.66 -30.15 50.30
CA PRO A 208 10.30 -31.10 49.40
C PRO A 208 11.51 -30.42 48.74
N ALA A 209 12.60 -31.18 48.61
CA ALA A 209 13.84 -30.80 47.96
C ALA A 209 13.67 -30.62 46.43
N ALA A 210 12.92 -29.59 46.03
CA ALA A 210 12.81 -29.12 44.64
C ALA A 210 13.12 -27.61 44.53
N PHE A 211 13.73 -27.04 45.57
CA PHE A 211 14.21 -25.64 45.63
C PHE A 211 15.74 -25.56 45.75
N ALA A 212 16.43 -26.53 45.16
CA ALA A 212 17.90 -26.54 45.04
C ALA A 212 18.37 -26.52 43.56
N GLY A 213 17.45 -26.26 42.61
CA GLY A 213 17.72 -26.26 41.17
C GLY A 213 17.25 -25.01 40.43
N ALA A 214 17.00 -23.91 41.14
CA ALA A 214 16.52 -22.65 40.54
C ALA A 214 17.44 -21.45 40.85
N MET A 215 18.75 -21.72 40.92
CA MET A 215 19.81 -20.72 40.83
C MET A 215 20.85 -21.21 39.82
N ASP A 216 20.41 -21.38 38.57
CA ASP A 216 21.33 -21.53 37.42
C ASP A 216 20.57 -21.33 36.11
N PHE A 217 19.91 -20.17 35.99
CA PHE A 217 19.56 -19.59 34.69
C PHE A 217 19.65 -18.07 34.81
N ALA A 218 20.84 -17.58 35.18
CA ALA A 218 21.31 -16.32 34.62
C ALA A 218 21.80 -16.66 33.20
N GLU A 219 20.85 -16.98 32.32
CA GLU A 219 21.12 -17.03 30.90
C GLU A 219 21.32 -15.58 30.49
N GLU A 220 22.59 -15.21 30.41
CA GLU A 220 23.10 -14.00 29.79
C GLU A 220 22.32 -13.85 28.47
N ALA A 221 21.40 -12.89 28.43
CA ALA A 221 20.56 -12.67 27.27
C ALA A 221 21.47 -12.34 26.10
N ALA A 222 21.76 -13.37 25.28
CA ALA A 222 22.56 -13.23 24.09
C ALA A 222 21.95 -12.06 23.28
N PRO A 223 22.77 -11.11 22.80
CA PRO A 223 22.26 -10.00 22.01
C PRO A 223 21.46 -10.61 20.86
N LYS A 224 20.16 -10.28 20.79
CA LYS A 224 19.28 -10.74 19.71
C LYS A 224 20.00 -10.46 18.41
N GLU A 225 20.35 -11.51 17.69
CA GLU A 225 21.07 -11.39 16.43
C GLU A 225 20.15 -10.65 15.46
N ILE A 226 20.52 -9.41 15.11
CA ILE A 226 19.77 -8.60 14.16
C ILE A 226 20.03 -9.21 12.79
N VAL A 227 19.15 -10.12 12.38
CA VAL A 227 19.10 -10.60 10.99
C VAL A 227 18.66 -9.40 10.15
N LYS A 228 19.61 -8.81 9.43
CA LYS A 228 19.31 -7.81 8.41
C LYS A 228 18.72 -8.53 7.20
N GLU A 229 17.41 -8.74 7.21
CA GLU A 229 16.68 -9.13 6.02
C GLU A 229 16.76 -7.99 4.98
N GLY A 230 17.02 -8.40 3.74
CA GLY A 230 17.54 -7.54 2.68
C GLY A 230 16.56 -6.48 2.18
N LEU A 231 17.15 -5.32 1.87
CA LEU A 231 16.79 -4.30 0.89
C LEU A 231 15.36 -4.38 0.33
N SER A 232 14.50 -3.54 0.88
CA SER A 232 13.15 -3.36 0.41
C SER A 232 13.07 -2.62 -0.92
N GLU A 233 12.30 -3.18 -1.87
CA GLU A 233 11.97 -2.61 -3.17
C GLU A 233 10.90 -1.50 -3.08
N TYR A 234 11.12 -0.49 -2.23
CA TYR A 234 10.16 0.60 -2.04
C TYR A 234 10.39 1.75 -3.02
N PHE A 235 9.30 2.31 -3.54
CA PHE A 235 9.31 3.57 -4.28
C PHE A 235 8.73 4.69 -3.42
N LEU A 236 9.54 5.72 -3.20
CA LEU A 236 9.14 6.94 -2.50
C LEU A 236 8.54 7.91 -3.52
N TYR A 237 7.24 8.15 -3.40
CA TYR A 237 6.53 9.12 -4.22
C TYR A 237 6.35 10.43 -3.46
N THR A 238 6.81 11.54 -4.01
CA THR A 238 6.67 12.87 -3.39
C THR A 238 5.61 13.67 -4.13
N ILE A 239 4.62 14.18 -3.41
CA ILE A 239 3.68 15.15 -3.98
C ILE A 239 4.43 16.49 -4.15
N PRO A 240 4.42 17.09 -5.36
CA PRO A 240 5.04 18.40 -5.57
C PRO A 240 4.43 19.48 -4.67
N GLY A 241 5.28 20.32 -4.08
CA GLY A 241 4.87 21.44 -3.22
C GLY A 241 4.61 21.06 -1.76
N THR A 242 3.94 21.97 -1.06
CA THR A 242 3.58 21.86 0.35
C THR A 242 2.09 22.12 0.51
N GLU A 243 1.44 21.37 1.39
CA GLU A 243 -0.01 21.43 1.55
C GLU A 243 -0.40 21.32 3.02
N THR A 244 -1.36 22.14 3.46
CA THR A 244 -1.95 21.99 4.79
C THR A 244 -2.89 20.78 4.84
N ILE A 245 -2.62 19.86 5.77
CA ILE A 245 -3.35 18.63 6.02
C ILE A 245 -3.99 18.69 7.41
N LEU A 246 -5.24 19.15 7.47
CA LEU A 246 -6.00 19.27 8.71
C LEU A 246 -6.42 17.89 9.25
N ASN A 247 -6.42 17.75 10.57
CA ASN A 247 -6.99 16.61 11.27
C ASN A 247 -8.52 16.54 11.01
N GLN A 248 -9.05 15.32 10.95
CA GLN A 248 -10.43 15.01 10.55
C GLN A 248 -10.79 15.43 9.11
N TRP A 249 -9.80 15.79 8.30
CA TRP A 249 -10.01 16.21 6.91
C TRP A 249 -9.39 15.20 5.92
N SER A 250 -9.96 15.17 4.71
CA SER A 250 -9.37 14.47 3.57
C SER A 250 -9.11 15.44 2.43
N LYS A 251 -7.84 15.55 2.00
CA LYS A 251 -7.44 16.46 0.93
C LYS A 251 -7.03 15.66 -0.31
N ARG A 252 -7.54 16.09 -1.47
CA ARG A 252 -7.17 15.52 -2.77
C ARG A 252 -6.05 16.36 -3.36
N LEU A 253 -4.91 15.72 -3.60
CA LEU A 253 -3.70 16.31 -4.14
C LEU A 253 -3.48 15.79 -5.56
N PRO A 254 -3.13 16.64 -6.53
CA PRO A 254 -2.76 16.17 -7.87
C PRO A 254 -1.46 15.37 -7.77
N SER A 255 -1.44 14.19 -8.38
CA SER A 255 -0.26 13.32 -8.42
C SER A 255 0.67 13.73 -9.55
N PHE A 256 0.11 13.89 -10.75
CA PHE A 256 0.81 14.34 -11.94
C PHE A 256 -0.12 15.20 -12.81
N LYS A 257 0.45 15.96 -13.75
CA LYS A 257 -0.33 16.78 -14.69
C LYS A 257 -1.14 15.89 -15.64
N PRO A 258 -2.33 16.28 -16.10
CA PRO A 258 -3.10 15.47 -17.06
C PRO A 258 -2.26 15.07 -18.28
N VAL A 259 -2.23 13.78 -18.59
CA VAL A 259 -1.42 13.20 -19.69
C VAL A 259 -2.34 12.55 -20.70
N ARG A 260 -2.08 12.75 -22.00
CA ARG A 260 -2.73 11.98 -23.05
C ARG A 260 -1.94 10.69 -23.34
N VAL A 261 -2.61 9.56 -23.16
CA VAL A 261 -2.01 8.22 -23.23
C VAL A 261 -2.74 7.41 -24.30
N PRO A 262 -2.04 6.88 -25.32
CA PRO A 262 -2.64 5.94 -26.26
C PRO A 262 -3.08 4.67 -25.55
N VAL A 263 -4.23 4.13 -25.96
CA VAL A 263 -4.86 2.96 -25.35
C VAL A 263 -5.27 1.95 -26.41
N VAL A 264 -5.30 0.68 -26.00
CA VAL A 264 -5.83 -0.42 -26.82
C VAL A 264 -7.08 -0.97 -26.15
N ASN A 265 -8.20 -0.93 -26.87
CA ASN A 265 -9.48 -1.43 -26.40
C ASN A 265 -9.70 -2.85 -26.95
N LEU A 266 -9.87 -3.82 -26.06
CA LEU A 266 -10.05 -5.23 -26.39
C LEU A 266 -11.31 -5.76 -25.74
N PHE A 267 -12.17 -6.39 -26.54
CA PHE A 267 -13.34 -7.09 -26.03
C PHE A 267 -13.02 -8.57 -25.92
N ARG A 268 -13.03 -9.12 -24.71
CA ARG A 268 -12.70 -10.54 -24.48
C ARG A 268 -13.94 -11.32 -24.11
N TYR A 269 -14.27 -12.34 -24.90
CA TYR A 269 -15.21 -13.38 -24.54
C TYR A 269 -14.43 -14.60 -24.05
N ASP A 270 -14.62 -14.95 -22.78
CA ASP A 270 -14.00 -16.10 -22.13
C ASP A 270 -15.05 -16.74 -21.23
N GLU A 271 -15.68 -17.80 -21.74
CA GLU A 271 -16.81 -18.44 -21.07
C GLU A 271 -16.41 -19.10 -19.75
N GLU A 272 -15.17 -19.59 -19.68
CA GLU A 272 -14.64 -20.24 -18.47
C GLU A 272 -14.40 -19.21 -17.37
N ARG A 273 -13.82 -18.05 -17.72
CA ARG A 273 -13.45 -17.02 -16.75
C ARG A 273 -14.60 -16.07 -16.38
N TYR A 274 -15.45 -15.72 -17.35
CA TYR A 274 -16.44 -14.65 -17.23
C TYR A 274 -17.88 -15.11 -17.54
N GLY A 275 -18.10 -16.39 -17.81
CA GLY A 275 -19.39 -16.90 -18.28
C GLY A 275 -19.75 -16.37 -19.68
N PRO A 276 -21.03 -16.37 -20.08
CA PRO A 276 -21.45 -16.03 -21.45
C PRO A 276 -21.40 -14.52 -21.75
N THR A 277 -20.57 -13.77 -21.06
CA THR A 277 -20.47 -12.30 -21.16
C THR A 277 -19.17 -11.89 -21.84
N THR A 278 -19.25 -10.91 -22.73
CA THR A 278 -18.06 -10.27 -23.29
C THR A 278 -17.60 -9.15 -22.36
N MET A 279 -16.33 -9.20 -21.93
CA MET A 279 -15.71 -8.20 -21.06
C MET A 279 -14.99 -7.15 -21.88
N ARG A 280 -14.94 -5.91 -21.40
CA ARG A 280 -14.14 -4.84 -21.98
C ARG A 280 -12.86 -4.65 -21.19
N LEU A 281 -11.73 -4.75 -21.88
CA LEU A 281 -10.40 -4.58 -21.34
C LEU A 281 -9.74 -3.39 -22.04
N LEU A 282 -9.17 -2.48 -21.26
CA LEU A 282 -8.43 -1.33 -21.75
C LEU A 282 -6.96 -1.47 -21.36
N TYR A 283 -6.07 -1.46 -22.35
CA TYR A 283 -4.63 -1.61 -22.16
C TYR A 283 -3.91 -0.29 -22.40
N PHE A 284 -2.88 -0.01 -21.61
CA PHE A 284 -1.94 1.09 -21.82
C PHE A 284 -0.57 0.74 -21.24
N HIS A 285 0.47 1.44 -21.68
CA HIS A 285 1.83 1.26 -21.18
C HIS A 285 2.25 2.42 -20.27
N ASN A 286 2.92 2.10 -19.17
CA ASN A 286 3.59 3.07 -18.31
C ASN A 286 5.04 3.26 -18.74
N ASP A 287 5.26 3.90 -19.89
CA ASP A 287 6.59 4.16 -20.46
C ASP A 287 6.70 5.59 -21.00
N GLU A 288 7.93 6.03 -21.29
CA GLU A 288 8.18 7.36 -21.83
C GLU A 288 7.54 7.57 -23.22
N LYS A 289 7.40 6.50 -24.02
CA LYS A 289 6.85 6.57 -25.39
C LYS A 289 5.37 6.95 -25.39
N HIS A 290 4.65 6.60 -24.33
CA HIS A 290 3.23 6.90 -24.14
C HIS A 290 3.00 8.09 -23.20
N ASN A 291 4.02 8.94 -23.02
CA ASN A 291 4.02 10.12 -22.15
C ASN A 291 3.85 9.80 -20.65
N LEU A 292 4.12 8.56 -20.25
CA LEU A 292 4.14 8.10 -18.86
C LEU A 292 5.57 7.68 -18.48
N GLY A 293 5.76 6.82 -17.49
CA GLY A 293 7.05 6.19 -17.21
C GLY A 293 8.04 6.98 -16.36
N GLU A 294 7.81 8.27 -16.07
CA GLU A 294 8.70 9.02 -15.14
C GLU A 294 8.72 8.39 -13.73
N THR A 295 7.57 7.88 -13.30
CA THR A 295 7.38 7.22 -12.00
C THR A 295 6.39 6.06 -12.17
N PRO A 296 6.50 5.02 -11.34
CA PRO A 296 5.50 3.96 -11.33
C PRO A 296 4.14 4.50 -10.86
N LEU A 297 3.05 3.86 -11.27
CA LEU A 297 1.70 4.21 -10.83
C LEU A 297 1.34 3.36 -9.59
N PRO A 298 1.10 3.99 -8.42
CA PRO A 298 0.70 3.26 -7.24
C PRO A 298 -0.62 2.50 -7.37
N ASP A 299 -0.80 1.47 -6.52
CA ASP A 299 -2.08 0.80 -6.32
C ASP A 299 -3.19 1.85 -6.07
N GLY A 300 -4.34 1.65 -6.71
CA GLY A 300 -5.40 2.65 -6.65
C GLY A 300 -6.66 2.23 -7.38
N PHE A 301 -7.49 3.21 -7.68
CA PHE A 301 -8.78 2.97 -8.31
C PHE A 301 -8.94 3.80 -9.57
N PHE A 302 -9.19 3.14 -10.70
CA PHE A 302 -9.49 3.78 -11.97
C PHE A 302 -10.97 4.00 -12.14
N LYS A 303 -11.33 5.18 -12.64
CA LYS A 303 -12.68 5.51 -13.10
C LYS A 303 -12.60 6.00 -14.53
N VAL A 304 -13.27 5.27 -15.42
CA VAL A 304 -13.16 5.50 -16.86
C VAL A 304 -14.46 6.11 -17.38
N TYR A 305 -14.30 7.21 -18.09
CA TYR A 305 -15.34 7.92 -18.80
C TYR A 305 -14.99 7.97 -20.29
N ARG A 306 -15.96 8.31 -21.13
CA ARG A 306 -15.77 8.59 -22.56
C ARG A 306 -16.47 9.87 -22.94
N ALA A 307 -15.80 10.71 -23.74
CA ALA A 307 -16.42 11.86 -24.38
C ALA A 307 -17.38 11.39 -25.49
N VAL A 308 -18.64 11.80 -25.42
CA VAL A 308 -19.70 11.36 -26.35
C VAL A 308 -19.85 12.31 -27.55
N ASP A 309 -19.48 13.59 -27.39
CA ASP A 309 -19.61 14.62 -28.41
C ASP A 309 -18.51 15.67 -28.30
N LYS A 310 -18.57 16.68 -29.19
CA LYS A 310 -17.62 17.80 -29.23
C LYS A 310 -17.78 18.78 -28.07
N GLU A 311 -18.87 18.66 -27.30
CA GLU A 311 -19.14 19.45 -26.10
C GLU A 311 -18.60 18.73 -24.85
N GLU A 312 -17.91 17.59 -25.04
CA GLU A 312 -17.25 16.77 -24.02
C GLU A 312 -18.20 16.21 -22.94
N HIS A 313 -19.46 15.95 -23.30
CA HIS A 313 -20.36 15.22 -22.40
C HIS A 313 -19.79 13.83 -22.09
N LEU A 314 -19.81 13.45 -20.80
CA LEU A 314 -19.16 12.22 -20.31
C LEU A 314 -20.15 11.07 -20.15
N SER A 315 -19.83 9.93 -20.76
CA SER A 315 -20.43 8.62 -20.51
C SER A 315 -19.57 7.84 -19.52
N TYR A 316 -20.17 7.14 -18.55
CA TYR A 316 -19.44 6.27 -17.63
C TYR A 316 -19.21 4.90 -18.29
N GLU A 317 -17.95 4.48 -18.38
CA GLU A 317 -17.55 3.26 -19.09
C GLU A 317 -17.18 2.12 -18.13
N GLY A 318 -16.75 2.44 -16.91
CA GLY A 318 -16.40 1.45 -15.90
C GLY A 318 -15.50 1.99 -14.80
N ALA A 319 -15.26 1.14 -13.81
CA ALA A 319 -14.30 1.43 -12.76
C ALA A 319 -13.68 0.13 -12.26
N THR A 320 -12.40 0.18 -11.91
CA THR A 320 -11.65 -1.01 -11.55
C THR A 320 -10.52 -0.67 -10.58
N PRO A 321 -10.29 -1.48 -9.54
CA PRO A 321 -9.07 -1.36 -8.75
C PRO A 321 -7.89 -1.83 -9.58
N ILE A 322 -6.75 -1.15 -9.45
CA ILE A 322 -5.49 -1.58 -10.06
C ILE A 322 -4.47 -1.88 -8.98
N LYS A 323 -3.57 -2.78 -9.32
CA LYS A 323 -2.33 -2.96 -8.58
C LYS A 323 -1.27 -1.98 -9.09
N TYR A 324 -0.17 -1.88 -8.37
CA TYR A 324 1.06 -1.20 -8.72
C TYR A 324 1.46 -1.49 -10.17
N ILE A 325 1.64 -0.45 -10.98
CA ILE A 325 2.10 -0.54 -12.38
C ILE A 325 3.53 0.01 -12.42
N PRO A 326 4.55 -0.85 -12.55
CA PRO A 326 5.94 -0.41 -12.70
C PRO A 326 6.15 0.41 -13.97
N VAL A 327 7.29 1.10 -14.04
CA VAL A 327 7.77 1.74 -15.28
C VAL A 327 8.13 0.64 -16.30
N GLU A 328 7.93 0.92 -17.59
CA GLU A 328 8.09 0.00 -18.73
C GLU A 328 7.16 -1.23 -18.71
N GLN A 329 6.03 -1.17 -17.99
CA GLN A 329 5.05 -2.26 -17.93
C GLN A 329 3.71 -1.88 -18.56
N GLU A 330 3.01 -2.88 -19.10
CA GLU A 330 1.63 -2.76 -19.56
C GLU A 330 0.66 -2.89 -18.38
N ALA A 331 -0.43 -2.13 -18.43
CA ALA A 331 -1.53 -2.20 -17.50
C ALA A 331 -2.82 -2.65 -18.20
N GLU A 332 -3.55 -3.57 -17.57
CA GLU A 332 -4.88 -4.04 -18.02
C GLU A 332 -5.96 -3.50 -17.08
N LEU A 333 -6.88 -2.70 -17.61
CA LEU A 333 -8.07 -2.25 -16.90
C LEU A 333 -9.28 -3.08 -17.34
N ASN A 334 -9.80 -3.91 -16.45
CA ASN A 334 -11.06 -4.62 -16.68
C ASN A 334 -12.25 -3.71 -16.33
N LEU A 335 -12.95 -3.23 -17.35
CA LEU A 335 -14.07 -2.29 -17.22
C LEU A 335 -15.43 -2.97 -17.04
N GLY A 336 -15.45 -4.30 -17.02
CA GLY A 336 -16.67 -5.07 -16.82
C GLY A 336 -17.36 -5.51 -18.12
N PRO A 337 -18.62 -5.98 -18.02
CA PRO A 337 -19.43 -6.42 -19.15
C PRO A 337 -19.65 -5.35 -20.23
N ALA A 338 -19.32 -5.70 -21.47
CA ALA A 338 -19.57 -4.88 -22.65
C ALA A 338 -20.96 -5.17 -23.24
N ARG A 339 -21.93 -4.27 -23.04
CA ARG A 339 -23.29 -4.45 -23.61
C ARG A 339 -23.34 -4.27 -25.13
N GLY A 340 -22.43 -3.48 -25.69
CA GLY A 340 -22.38 -3.17 -27.12
C GLY A 340 -21.69 -4.23 -27.99
N VAL A 341 -21.11 -5.28 -27.40
CA VAL A 341 -20.44 -6.36 -28.13
C VAL A 341 -20.96 -7.69 -27.61
N LYS A 342 -21.51 -8.52 -28.50
CA LYS A 342 -22.12 -9.80 -28.14
C LYS A 342 -21.46 -10.93 -28.91
N VAL A 343 -21.08 -11.99 -28.19
CA VAL A 343 -20.56 -13.22 -28.77
C VAL A 343 -21.48 -14.36 -28.35
N GLU A 344 -21.97 -15.13 -29.33
CA GLU A 344 -22.82 -16.28 -29.12
C GLU A 344 -22.24 -17.53 -29.80
N PRO A 345 -21.66 -18.45 -29.03
CA PRO A 345 -21.35 -19.79 -29.51
C PRO A 345 -22.62 -20.61 -29.77
N LYS A 346 -22.74 -21.19 -30.97
CA LYS A 346 -23.84 -22.08 -31.37
C LYS A 346 -23.28 -23.40 -31.87
N LEU A 347 -23.65 -24.50 -31.21
CA LEU A 347 -23.38 -25.85 -31.71
C LEU A 347 -24.44 -26.20 -32.76
N LEU A 348 -24.02 -26.30 -34.02
CA LEU A 348 -24.91 -26.57 -35.14
C LEU A 348 -25.18 -28.06 -35.32
N LYS A 349 -24.16 -28.88 -35.16
CA LYS A 349 -24.24 -30.32 -35.46
C LYS A 349 -23.23 -31.11 -34.68
N ILE A 350 -23.66 -32.29 -34.22
CA ILE A 350 -22.78 -33.35 -33.70
C ILE A 350 -22.90 -34.55 -34.64
N GLN A 351 -21.79 -35.14 -35.04
CA GLN A 351 -21.74 -36.38 -35.81
C GLN A 351 -20.70 -37.31 -35.21
N THR A 352 -20.99 -38.61 -35.20
CA THR A 352 -20.07 -39.63 -34.69
C THR A 352 -19.74 -40.63 -35.79
N ASP A 353 -18.45 -40.94 -35.94
CA ASP A 353 -17.92 -41.90 -36.91
C ASP A 353 -16.72 -42.69 -36.35
N HIS A 354 -16.06 -43.49 -37.19
CA HIS A 354 -14.89 -44.32 -36.81
C HIS A 354 -15.07 -45.17 -35.54
N TYR A 355 -16.23 -45.80 -35.39
CA TYR A 355 -16.53 -46.67 -34.25
C TYR A 355 -15.58 -47.87 -34.15
N MET A 356 -15.05 -48.08 -32.97
CA MET A 356 -14.32 -49.27 -32.55
C MET A 356 -15.21 -50.11 -31.64
N PHE A 357 -15.02 -51.43 -31.69
CA PHE A 357 -15.84 -52.38 -30.93
C PHE A 357 -14.96 -53.33 -30.13
N ASN A 358 -15.36 -53.60 -28.89
CA ASN A 358 -14.72 -54.61 -28.06
C ASN A 358 -14.99 -56.01 -28.64
N GLY A 359 -13.92 -56.76 -28.95
CA GLY A 359 -14.00 -58.09 -29.56
C GLY A 359 -14.75 -59.15 -28.74
N THR A 360 -14.95 -58.92 -27.44
CA THR A 360 -15.60 -59.87 -26.54
C THR A 360 -17.12 -59.68 -26.47
N ASN A 361 -17.61 -58.43 -26.58
CA ASN A 361 -19.02 -58.10 -26.29
C ASN A 361 -19.72 -57.33 -27.42
N GLY A 362 -18.98 -56.87 -28.44
CA GLY A 362 -19.53 -56.06 -29.54
C GLY A 362 -19.95 -54.64 -29.14
N ASN A 363 -19.61 -54.19 -27.93
CA ASN A 363 -19.89 -52.82 -27.46
C ASN A 363 -18.92 -51.82 -28.08
N ILE A 364 -19.38 -50.60 -28.35
CA ILE A 364 -18.53 -49.51 -28.81
C ILE A 364 -17.46 -49.22 -27.74
N SER A 365 -16.18 -49.36 -28.10
CA SER A 365 -15.03 -49.11 -27.24
C SER A 365 -14.36 -47.75 -27.52
N GLY A 366 -14.62 -47.15 -28.68
CA GLY A 366 -14.16 -45.81 -29.04
C GLY A 366 -14.83 -45.30 -30.33
N TYR A 367 -14.81 -43.99 -30.55
CA TYR A 367 -15.35 -43.34 -31.75
C TYR A 367 -14.78 -41.92 -31.90
N ASP A 368 -14.99 -41.32 -33.05
CA ASP A 368 -14.72 -39.90 -33.28
C ASP A 368 -16.03 -39.13 -33.23
N GLN A 369 -16.03 -37.96 -32.60
CA GLN A 369 -17.16 -37.05 -32.51
C GLN A 369 -16.79 -35.70 -33.14
N ALA A 370 -17.33 -35.43 -34.32
CA ALA A 370 -17.22 -34.14 -34.99
C ALA A 370 -18.31 -33.18 -34.50
N GLU A 371 -17.91 -32.00 -34.03
CA GLU A 371 -18.78 -30.92 -33.60
C GLU A 371 -18.59 -29.69 -34.48
N ASN A 372 -19.67 -29.24 -35.13
CA ASN A 372 -19.67 -28.03 -35.94
C ASN A 372 -20.19 -26.86 -35.11
N TRP A 373 -19.33 -25.88 -34.87
CA TRP A 373 -19.63 -24.69 -34.10
C TRP A 373 -19.69 -23.46 -34.99
N THR A 374 -20.57 -22.52 -34.67
CA THR A 374 -20.57 -21.15 -35.21
C THR A 374 -20.48 -20.15 -34.07
N LEU A 375 -19.54 -19.22 -34.17
CA LEU A 375 -19.44 -18.06 -33.30
C LEU A 375 -20.12 -16.89 -34.00
N GLU A 376 -21.23 -16.44 -33.44
CA GLU A 376 -21.89 -15.23 -33.90
C GLU A 376 -21.36 -14.03 -33.09
N VAL A 377 -20.70 -13.10 -33.77
CA VAL A 377 -20.11 -11.91 -33.16
C VAL A 377 -20.82 -10.67 -33.68
N ASN A 378 -21.42 -9.91 -32.77
CA ASN A 378 -22.16 -8.69 -33.08
C ASN A 378 -21.48 -7.48 -32.44
N ASN A 379 -21.23 -6.45 -33.25
CA ASN A 379 -20.83 -5.13 -32.77
C ASN A 379 -22.01 -4.17 -32.93
N TYR A 380 -22.64 -3.78 -31.83
CA TYR A 380 -23.72 -2.78 -31.78
C TYR A 380 -23.21 -1.36 -31.54
N ARG A 381 -21.89 -1.16 -31.52
CA ARG A 381 -21.28 0.14 -31.31
C ARG A 381 -21.14 0.89 -32.63
N ASP A 382 -21.03 2.20 -32.52
CA ASP A 382 -20.77 3.17 -33.59
C ASP A 382 -19.29 3.27 -33.98
N ILE A 383 -18.41 2.50 -33.32
CA ILE A 383 -16.97 2.42 -33.56
C ILE A 383 -16.54 0.98 -33.85
N PRO A 384 -15.44 0.78 -34.61
CA PRO A 384 -14.88 -0.55 -34.83
C PRO A 384 -14.39 -1.17 -33.52
N VAL A 385 -14.48 -2.49 -33.40
CA VAL A 385 -14.05 -3.23 -32.21
C VAL A 385 -13.16 -4.40 -32.57
N ARG A 386 -12.20 -4.69 -31.69
CA ARG A 386 -11.39 -5.91 -31.72
C ARG A 386 -11.89 -6.86 -30.64
N VAL A 387 -12.31 -8.05 -31.06
CA VAL A 387 -12.88 -9.08 -30.18
C VAL A 387 -11.93 -10.29 -30.13
N GLU A 388 -11.55 -10.68 -28.93
CA GLU A 388 -10.83 -11.91 -28.63
C GLU A 388 -11.80 -12.93 -28.02
N ILE A 389 -11.94 -14.09 -28.65
CA ILE A 389 -12.84 -15.15 -28.21
C ILE A 389 -11.99 -16.35 -27.80
N LEU A 390 -12.02 -16.66 -26.51
CA LEU A 390 -11.38 -17.83 -25.92
C LEU A 390 -12.42 -18.95 -25.80
N ARG A 391 -12.12 -20.10 -26.43
CA ARG A 391 -12.95 -21.31 -26.34
C ARG A 391 -12.15 -22.43 -25.70
N MET A 392 -12.71 -23.01 -24.64
CA MET A 392 -12.20 -24.22 -24.02
C MET A 392 -12.78 -25.45 -24.73
N LEU A 393 -11.91 -26.40 -25.07
CA LEU A 393 -12.27 -27.71 -25.60
C LEU A 393 -12.65 -28.64 -24.45
N ARG A 394 -13.56 -29.59 -24.70
CA ARG A 394 -13.99 -30.56 -23.68
C ARG A 394 -12.83 -31.38 -23.09
N HIS A 395 -11.82 -31.69 -23.90
CA HIS A 395 -10.58 -32.35 -23.47
C HIS A 395 -9.47 -32.23 -24.53
N GLN A 396 -8.24 -32.59 -24.16
CA GLN A 396 -7.04 -32.49 -25.01
C GLN A 396 -7.01 -33.44 -26.23
N TYR A 397 -7.76 -34.54 -26.21
CA TYR A 397 -7.86 -35.49 -27.32
C TYR A 397 -8.77 -35.01 -28.46
N ALA A 398 -8.62 -33.74 -28.84
CA ALA A 398 -9.28 -33.15 -29.99
C ALA A 398 -8.26 -32.99 -31.13
N ASP A 399 -8.63 -33.45 -32.33
CA ASP A 399 -7.89 -33.28 -33.57
C ASP A 399 -8.53 -32.23 -34.49
N GLU A 400 -7.73 -31.80 -35.48
CA GLU A 400 -8.04 -30.93 -36.62
C GLU A 400 -9.20 -29.94 -36.39
N ILE A 401 -8.85 -28.72 -35.99
CA ILE A 401 -9.79 -27.60 -36.11
C ILE A 401 -9.82 -27.21 -37.58
N LYS A 402 -10.91 -27.57 -38.25
CA LYS A 402 -11.13 -27.20 -39.65
C LYS A 402 -11.96 -25.92 -39.68
N PRO A 403 -11.34 -24.74 -39.88
CA PRO A 403 -12.11 -23.55 -40.15
C PRO A 403 -12.87 -23.75 -41.46
N SER A 404 -14.10 -23.27 -41.52
CA SER A 404 -14.94 -23.29 -42.71
C SER A 404 -15.53 -21.89 -42.93
N GLY A 405 -15.38 -21.33 -44.13
CA GLY A 405 -15.84 -19.97 -44.47
C GLY A 405 -14.73 -18.90 -44.57
N GLU A 406 -15.12 -17.62 -44.63
CA GLU A 406 -14.19 -16.48 -44.65
C GLU A 406 -13.51 -16.29 -43.29
N LEU A 407 -12.17 -16.37 -43.30
CA LEU A 407 -11.35 -16.53 -42.09
C LEU A 407 -11.61 -15.48 -40.98
N ALA A 408 -11.67 -15.99 -39.76
CA ALA A 408 -10.84 -15.46 -38.67
C ALA A 408 -9.68 -16.45 -38.50
N SER A 409 -8.43 -15.98 -38.53
CA SER A 409 -7.29 -16.77 -38.06
C SER A 409 -7.52 -17.16 -36.60
N PHE A 410 -7.27 -18.42 -36.24
CA PHE A 410 -7.29 -18.87 -34.86
C PHE A 410 -5.89 -19.30 -34.42
N GLU A 411 -5.62 -19.14 -33.14
CA GLU A 411 -4.40 -19.56 -32.48
C GLU A 411 -4.75 -20.61 -31.41
N LYS A 412 -3.98 -21.70 -31.36
CA LYS A 412 -4.09 -22.69 -30.30
C LYS A 412 -3.13 -22.29 -29.18
N LEU A 413 -3.67 -21.80 -28.06
CA LEU A 413 -2.87 -21.31 -26.93
C LEU A 413 -2.26 -22.46 -26.12
N ASP A 414 -2.99 -23.56 -26.00
CA ASP A 414 -2.53 -24.82 -25.41
C ASP A 414 -3.35 -26.01 -25.93
N LEU A 415 -3.24 -27.17 -25.29
CA LEU A 415 -3.95 -28.38 -25.70
C LEU A 415 -5.47 -28.28 -25.71
N GLN A 416 -6.06 -27.33 -24.95
CA GLN A 416 -7.52 -27.20 -24.77
C GLN A 416 -8.07 -25.80 -25.03
N ARG A 417 -7.24 -24.76 -25.20
CA ARG A 417 -7.70 -23.38 -25.41
C ARG A 417 -7.46 -22.90 -26.83
N LEU A 418 -8.52 -22.42 -27.45
CA LEU A 418 -8.51 -21.78 -28.77
C LEU A 418 -8.77 -20.29 -28.61
N LYS A 419 -8.03 -19.49 -29.37
CA LYS A 419 -8.16 -18.04 -29.44
C LYS A 419 -8.54 -17.63 -30.85
N PHE A 420 -9.69 -16.99 -31.00
CA PHE A 420 -10.09 -16.32 -32.24
C PHE A 420 -9.97 -14.82 -32.04
N VAL A 421 -9.41 -14.12 -33.04
CA VAL A 421 -9.35 -12.66 -33.04
C VAL A 421 -10.14 -12.13 -34.22
N VAL A 422 -11.04 -11.20 -33.96
CA VAL A 422 -11.99 -10.68 -34.93
C VAL A 422 -12.03 -9.16 -34.84
N GLU A 423 -11.81 -8.49 -35.97
CA GLU A 423 -12.08 -7.06 -36.10
C GLU A 423 -13.43 -6.87 -36.78
N LEU A 424 -14.30 -6.08 -36.16
CA LEU A 424 -15.64 -5.79 -36.68
C LEU A 424 -15.82 -4.28 -36.87
N PRO A 425 -16.24 -3.82 -38.05
CA PRO A 425 -16.70 -2.45 -38.25
C PRO A 425 -17.92 -2.12 -37.36
N PRO A 426 -18.27 -0.82 -37.22
CA PRO A 426 -19.46 -0.38 -36.50
C PRO A 426 -20.75 -1.05 -36.99
N ASN A 427 -21.66 -1.42 -36.08
CA ASN A 427 -22.99 -1.96 -36.42
C ASN A 427 -22.97 -3.17 -37.38
N THR A 428 -21.97 -4.03 -37.25
CA THR A 428 -21.83 -5.23 -38.10
C THR A 428 -21.94 -6.53 -37.30
N LYS A 429 -22.24 -7.61 -38.02
CA LYS A 429 -22.25 -8.98 -37.53
C LYS A 429 -21.27 -9.81 -38.36
N LYS A 430 -20.51 -10.70 -37.70
CA LYS A 430 -19.65 -11.69 -38.35
C LYS A 430 -19.92 -13.06 -37.76
N GLU A 431 -19.93 -14.08 -38.62
CA GLU A 431 -20.08 -15.47 -38.23
C GLU A 431 -18.79 -16.23 -38.53
N ILE A 432 -18.31 -17.03 -37.57
CA ILE A 432 -17.11 -17.84 -37.72
C ILE A 432 -17.49 -19.29 -37.47
N THR A 433 -17.40 -20.11 -38.51
CA THR A 433 -17.72 -21.53 -38.41
C THR A 433 -16.45 -22.36 -38.37
N TYR A 434 -16.41 -23.32 -37.44
CA TYR A 434 -15.29 -24.24 -37.31
C TYR A 434 -15.78 -25.60 -36.82
N GLN A 435 -15.09 -26.65 -37.25
CA GLN A 435 -15.33 -28.01 -36.80
C GLN A 435 -14.23 -28.44 -35.83
N ILE A 436 -14.60 -29.11 -34.74
CA ILE A 436 -13.69 -29.82 -33.83
C ILE A 436 -13.98 -31.31 -33.94
N VAL A 437 -12.95 -32.15 -34.00
CA VAL A 437 -13.11 -33.61 -33.91
C VAL A 437 -12.55 -34.10 -32.58
N TYR A 438 -13.39 -34.70 -31.73
CA TYR A 438 -13.00 -35.32 -30.47
C TYR A 438 -12.81 -36.82 -30.63
N HIS A 439 -11.70 -37.35 -30.13
CA HIS A 439 -11.50 -38.79 -30.01
C HIS A 439 -12.02 -39.29 -28.65
N GLU A 440 -12.85 -40.32 -28.68
CA GLU A 440 -13.54 -40.88 -27.51
C GLU A 440 -13.17 -42.35 -27.31
N GLY A 441 -13.10 -42.78 -26.03
CA GLY A 441 -12.73 -44.15 -25.66
C GLY A 441 -11.33 -44.56 -26.15
N GLU A 442 -11.20 -45.78 -26.67
CA GLU A 442 -9.94 -46.33 -27.20
C GLU A 442 -9.33 -45.52 -28.36
N ARG A 443 -10.12 -44.65 -29.02
CA ARG A 443 -9.59 -43.72 -30.03
C ARG A 443 -8.62 -42.69 -29.41
N ARG A 444 -8.73 -42.40 -28.12
CA ARG A 444 -7.84 -41.46 -27.40
C ARG A 444 -6.41 -41.98 -27.26
N GLU A 445 -6.25 -43.29 -27.11
CA GLU A 445 -4.97 -43.94 -26.81
C GLU A 445 -4.09 -44.15 -28.06
N ARG A 446 -4.67 -44.00 -29.25
CA ARG A 446 -3.96 -44.17 -30.53
C ARG A 446 -3.38 -42.87 -31.09
N ARG A 447 -3.31 -41.80 -30.29
CA ARG A 447 -2.82 -40.47 -30.68
C ARG A 447 -1.48 -40.13 -30.05
#